data_AF-A0A015J7A7-F1
#
_entry.id   AF-A0A015J7A7-F1
#
_cell.length_a   1.000
_cell.length_b   1.000
_cell.length_c   1.000
_cell.angle_alpha   90.00
_cell.angle_beta   90.00
_cell.angle_gamma   90.00
#
_symmetry.space_group_name_H-M   'P 1'
#
loop_
_entity.id
_entity.type
_entity.pdbx_description
1 polymer ?
#
loop_
_entity_poly.entity_id
_entity_poly.type
_entity_poly.pdbx_seq_one_letter_code
_entity_poly.pdbx_strand_id
1 'polypeptide(L)'
;MGDYRIIEEFQFPMDILIQEWGIYCGLNESVEEFENLDVYWRGKSHLLPELSSLALRYIWLPVSGVDIERSFSSYKSILSDRRVALKEESIKMLNFLYFNLNGNIDINLLVRE
;
A
#
# COMPACT_ATOMS: atom_id res chain seq x y z
N MET A 1 17.10 0.78 7.15
CA MET A 1 16.72 2.14 6.73
C MET A 1 15.88 1.96 5.48
N GLY A 2 14.63 2.44 5.46
CA GLY A 2 13.73 2.25 4.31
C GLY A 2 14.31 2.87 3.04
N ASP A 3 14.20 2.18 1.91
CA ASP A 3 14.64 2.72 0.63
C ASP A 3 13.54 3.61 0.03
N TYR A 4 13.58 4.89 0.38
CA TYR A 4 12.61 5.88 -0.11
C TYR A 4 12.96 6.42 -1.50
N ARG A 5 13.95 5.83 -2.21
CA ARG A 5 14.33 6.25 -3.58
C ARG A 5 13.18 6.09 -4.58
N ILE A 6 12.18 5.29 -4.26
CA ILE A 6 10.96 5.12 -5.06
C ILE A 6 10.06 6.37 -5.05
N ILE A 7 10.23 7.27 -4.07
CA ILE A 7 9.53 8.56 -4.04
C ILE A 7 10.35 9.55 -4.85
N GLU A 8 10.04 9.63 -6.15
CA GLU A 8 10.77 10.47 -7.10
C GLU A 8 10.77 11.96 -6.68
N GLU A 9 9.65 12.41 -6.10
CA GLU A 9 9.46 13.78 -5.63
C GLU A 9 10.43 14.19 -4.51
N PHE A 10 11.05 13.23 -3.82
CA PHE A 10 12.07 13.51 -2.80
C PHE A 10 13.49 13.60 -3.38
N GLN A 11 13.73 13.10 -4.60
CA GLN A 11 15.04 13.22 -5.24
C GLN A 11 15.27 14.65 -5.73
N PHE A 12 14.21 15.30 -6.23
CA PHE A 12 14.21 16.67 -6.73
C PHE A 12 12.94 17.41 -6.27
N PRO A 13 12.85 17.79 -4.99
CA PRO A 13 11.65 18.41 -4.45
C PRO A 13 11.43 19.78 -5.08
N MET A 14 10.20 20.02 -5.54
CA MET A 14 9.76 21.33 -5.98
C MET A 14 9.77 22.32 -4.80
N ASP A 15 10.08 23.59 -5.05
CA ASP A 15 10.12 24.62 -4.00
C ASP A 15 8.82 24.70 -3.18
N ILE A 16 7.67 24.48 -3.83
CA ILE A 16 6.35 24.43 -3.20
C ILE A 16 6.27 23.31 -2.15
N LEU A 17 6.79 22.12 -2.48
CA LEU A 17 6.80 20.98 -1.57
C LEU A 17 7.69 21.25 -0.35
N ILE A 18 8.83 21.91 -0.54
CA ILE A 18 9.72 22.33 0.56
C ILE A 18 9.02 23.35 1.46
N GLN A 19 8.29 24.31 0.88
CA GLN A 19 7.54 25.31 1.62
C GLN A 19 6.41 24.68 2.43
N GLU A 20 5.60 23.82 1.82
CA GLU A 20 4.53 23.08 2.50
C GLU A 20 5.09 22.19 3.62
N TRP A 21 6.24 21.54 3.40
CA TRP A 21 6.93 20.78 4.43
C TRP A 21 7.31 21.67 5.63
N GLY A 22 7.82 22.87 5.38
CA GLY A 22 8.11 23.85 6.44
C GLY A 22 6.87 24.24 7.24
N ILE A 23 5.72 24.43 6.58
CA ILE A 23 4.43 24.70 7.24
C ILE A 23 4.03 23.50 8.09
N TYR A 24 4.10 22.29 7.53
CA TYR A 24 3.75 21.05 8.21
C TYR A 24 4.58 20.84 9.48
N CYS A 25 5.90 21.02 9.43
CA CYS A 25 6.78 20.92 10.61
C CYS A 25 6.45 21.95 11.70
N GLY A 26 5.83 23.06 11.34
CA GLY A 26 5.38 24.10 12.28
C GLY A 26 3.99 23.84 12.88
N LEU A 27 3.24 22.84 12.40
CA LEU A 27 1.95 22.48 12.97
C LEU A 27 2.17 21.84 14.35
N ASN A 28 1.61 22.47 15.39
CA ASN A 28 1.68 21.95 16.75
C ASN A 28 0.52 21.00 17.02
N GLU A 29 0.53 19.84 16.35
CA GLU A 29 -0.52 18.82 16.42
C GLU A 29 -0.13 17.67 17.34
N SER A 30 -1.08 17.21 18.15
CA SER A 30 -0.85 16.10 19.08
C SER A 30 -0.85 14.76 18.35
N VAL A 31 0.07 13.87 18.71
CA VAL A 31 0.21 12.52 18.11
C VAL A 31 -1.02 11.62 18.37
N GLU A 32 -1.89 12.02 19.30
CA GLU A 32 -3.07 11.25 19.71
C GLU A 32 -4.23 11.36 18.71
N GLU A 33 -4.19 12.28 17.74
CA GLU A 33 -5.26 12.45 16.74
C GLU A 33 -5.12 11.55 15.49
N PHE A 34 -4.07 10.73 15.40
CA PHE A 34 -3.75 9.96 14.18
C PHE A 34 -4.33 8.54 14.17
N GLU A 35 -5.63 8.36 14.41
CA GLU A 35 -6.26 7.04 14.23
C GLU A 35 -6.36 6.62 12.75
N ASN A 36 -6.45 7.59 11.83
CA ASN A 36 -6.57 7.32 10.40
C ASN A 36 -5.77 8.32 9.55
N LEU A 37 -4.67 7.83 8.97
CA LEU A 37 -3.78 8.63 8.12
C LEU A 37 -4.43 9.11 6.82
N ASP A 38 -5.34 8.34 6.22
CA ASP A 38 -6.06 8.78 5.01
C ASP A 38 -6.97 9.98 5.32
N VAL A 39 -7.73 9.91 6.42
CA VAL A 39 -8.58 11.02 6.88
C VAL A 39 -7.74 12.24 7.23
N TYR A 40 -6.63 12.04 7.96
CA TYR A 40 -5.71 13.11 8.33
C TYR A 40 -5.19 13.87 7.10
N TRP A 41 -4.57 13.16 6.15
CA TRP A 41 -3.97 13.80 4.98
C TRP A 41 -5.00 14.42 4.05
N ARG A 42 -6.20 13.83 3.91
CA ARG A 42 -7.30 14.48 3.20
C ARG A 42 -7.72 15.80 3.85
N GLY A 43 -7.76 15.85 5.17
CA GLY A 43 -8.05 17.07 5.93
C GLY A 43 -7.04 18.20 5.71
N LYS A 44 -5.81 17.86 5.29
CA LYS A 44 -4.74 18.84 5.00
C LYS A 44 -4.71 19.32 3.55
N SER A 45 -5.51 18.75 2.66
CA SER A 45 -5.50 19.06 1.22
C SER A 45 -5.65 20.54 0.86
N HIS A 46 -6.37 21.32 1.67
CA HIS A 46 -6.52 22.75 1.46
C HIS A 46 -5.30 23.57 1.89
N LEU A 47 -4.57 23.12 2.93
CA LEU A 47 -3.42 23.84 3.48
C LEU A 47 -2.10 23.40 2.82
N LEU A 48 -2.02 22.13 2.46
CA LEU A 48 -0.81 21.45 2.00
C LEU A 48 -1.14 20.61 0.75
N PRO A 49 -1.57 21.23 -0.36
CA PRO A 49 -2.08 20.50 -1.52
C PRO A 49 -1.07 19.51 -2.12
N GLU A 50 0.20 19.89 -2.28
CA GLU A 50 1.22 19.02 -2.88
C GLU A 50 1.67 17.93 -1.91
N LEU A 51 1.92 18.29 -0.64
CA LEU A 51 2.39 17.38 0.38
C LEU A 51 1.32 16.37 0.78
N SER A 52 0.05 16.79 0.89
CA SER A 52 -1.07 15.87 1.19
C SER A 52 -1.32 14.88 0.05
N SER A 53 -1.25 15.34 -1.21
CA SER A 53 -1.33 14.49 -2.39
C SER A 53 -0.22 13.44 -2.38
N LEU A 54 1.00 13.86 -2.08
CA LEU A 54 2.16 12.98 -2.00
C LEU A 54 2.01 11.96 -0.85
N ALA A 55 1.60 12.42 0.33
CA ALA A 55 1.36 11.55 1.46
C ALA A 55 0.30 10.49 1.13
N LEU A 56 -0.85 10.89 0.59
CA LEU A 56 -1.93 9.95 0.20
C LEU A 56 -1.48 8.91 -0.83
N ARG A 57 -0.51 9.25 -1.70
CA ARG A 57 0.05 8.31 -2.67
C ARG A 57 0.92 7.24 -2.01
N TYR A 58 1.66 7.60 -0.96
CA TYR A 58 2.69 6.74 -0.38
C TYR A 58 2.40 6.27 1.06
N ILE A 59 1.29 6.67 1.69
CA ILE A 59 0.95 6.26 3.08
C ILE A 59 0.86 4.74 3.27
N TRP A 60 0.56 3.99 2.21
CA TRP A 60 0.46 2.52 2.23
C TRP A 60 1.66 1.84 1.59
N LEU A 61 2.71 2.59 1.26
CA LEU A 61 3.92 2.03 0.68
C LEU A 61 4.58 1.11 1.72
N PRO A 62 4.76 -0.19 1.43
CA PRO A 62 5.38 -1.10 2.37
C PRO A 62 6.82 -0.67 2.66
N VAL A 63 7.14 -0.51 3.94
CA VAL A 63 8.45 0.00 4.40
C VAL A 63 9.56 -1.03 4.19
N SER A 64 9.21 -2.31 4.04
CA SER A 64 10.17 -3.39 3.88
C SER A 64 9.73 -4.47 2.89
N GLY A 65 10.73 -5.10 2.24
CA GLY A 65 10.51 -6.34 1.49
C GLY A 65 9.96 -7.47 2.36
N VAL A 66 10.13 -7.42 3.68
CA VAL A 66 9.59 -8.43 4.61
C VAL A 66 8.06 -8.37 4.66
N ASP A 67 7.45 -7.19 4.57
CA ASP A 67 5.99 -7.05 4.50
C ASP A 67 5.43 -7.60 3.18
N ILE A 68 6.21 -7.43 2.11
CA ILE A 68 5.95 -8.01 0.80
C ILE A 68 6.09 -9.55 0.88
N GLU A 69 7.13 -10.07 1.52
CA GLU A 69 7.35 -11.51 1.72
C GLU A 69 6.29 -12.15 2.63
N ARG A 70 5.80 -11.44 3.64
CA ARG A 70 4.70 -11.88 4.49
C ARG A 70 3.41 -11.95 3.69
N SER A 71 3.17 -10.96 2.83
CA SER A 71 2.06 -10.99 1.88
C SER A 71 2.20 -12.20 0.94
N PHE A 72 3.39 -12.47 0.40
CA PHE A 72 3.70 -13.66 -0.39
C PHE A 72 3.53 -14.98 0.38
N SER A 73 3.80 -14.98 1.69
CA SER A 73 3.62 -16.15 2.54
C SER A 73 2.15 -16.55 2.68
N SER A 74 1.21 -15.60 2.65
CA SER A 74 -0.24 -15.89 2.58
C SER A 74 -0.63 -16.66 1.31
N TYR A 75 0.14 -16.50 0.23
CA TYR A 75 -0.05 -17.26 -1.01
C TYR A 75 0.59 -18.66 -0.96
N LYS A 76 1.30 -19.06 0.10
CA LYS A 76 1.81 -20.44 0.22
C LYS A 76 0.69 -21.49 0.16
N SER A 77 -0.55 -21.14 0.53
CA SER A 77 -1.72 -22.00 0.34
C SER A 77 -1.97 -22.32 -1.15
N ILE A 78 -1.78 -21.33 -2.03
CA ILE A 78 -1.89 -21.42 -3.49
C ILE A 78 -0.66 -22.09 -4.12
N LEU A 79 0.51 -21.93 -3.51
CA LEU A 79 1.78 -22.48 -3.99
C LEU A 79 2.07 -23.91 -3.49
N SER A 80 1.11 -24.55 -2.80
CA SER A 80 1.19 -25.95 -2.38
C SER A 80 1.15 -26.92 -3.57
N ASP A 81 1.39 -28.22 -3.35
CA ASP A 81 1.44 -29.29 -4.38
C ASP A 81 0.22 -29.34 -5.34
N ARG A 82 -0.88 -28.67 -4.98
CA ARG A 82 -2.03 -28.41 -5.87
C ARG A 82 -1.67 -27.65 -7.16
N ARG A 83 -0.49 -27.03 -7.24
CA ARG A 83 -0.01 -26.25 -8.40
C ARG A 83 0.23 -27.08 -9.66
N VAL A 84 0.42 -28.39 -9.56
CA VAL A 84 0.75 -29.24 -10.72
C VAL A 84 -0.34 -29.23 -11.80
N ALA A 85 -1.57 -28.79 -11.48
CA ALA A 85 -2.71 -28.82 -12.38
C ALA A 85 -3.19 -27.46 -12.94
N LEU A 86 -2.64 -26.31 -12.50
CA LEU A 86 -3.19 -24.99 -12.87
C LEU A 86 -2.33 -24.26 -13.92
N LYS A 87 -3.00 -23.69 -14.93
CA LYS A 87 -2.37 -22.83 -15.94
C LYS A 87 -2.01 -21.46 -15.33
N GLU A 88 -1.03 -20.78 -15.94
CA GLU A 88 -0.55 -19.46 -15.49
C GLU A 88 -1.69 -18.42 -15.37
N GLU A 89 -2.62 -18.40 -16.34
CA GLU A 89 -3.79 -17.51 -16.33
C GLU A 89 -4.69 -17.75 -15.10
N SER A 90 -4.95 -19.03 -14.77
CA SER A 90 -5.74 -19.42 -13.60
C SER A 90 -5.06 -19.00 -12.29
N ILE A 91 -3.72 -19.07 -12.23
CA ILE A 91 -2.95 -18.62 -11.06
C ILE A 91 -3.06 -17.10 -10.90
N LYS A 92 -2.95 -16.32 -11.98
CA LYS A 92 -3.13 -14.86 -11.95
C LYS A 92 -4.50 -14.48 -11.43
N MET A 93 -5.55 -15.14 -11.92
CA MET A 93 -6.92 -14.88 -11.50
C MET A 93 -7.16 -15.28 -10.03
N LEU A 94 -6.64 -16.42 -9.60
CA LEU A 94 -6.75 -16.86 -8.21
C LEU A 94 -6.02 -15.92 -7.24
N ASN A 95 -4.83 -15.43 -7.61
CA ASN A 95 -4.09 -14.43 -6.83
C ASN A 95 -4.87 -13.12 -6.72
N PHE A 96 -5.44 -12.62 -7.83
CA PHE A 96 -6.30 -11.44 -7.83
C PHE A 96 -7.48 -11.61 -6.87
N LEU A 97 -8.16 -12.75 -6.95
CA LEU A 97 -9.31 -13.05 -6.11
C LEU A 97 -8.92 -13.11 -4.62
N TYR A 98 -7.86 -13.84 -4.25
CA TYR A 98 -7.40 -13.96 -2.86
C TYR A 98 -7.02 -12.62 -2.24
N PHE A 99 -6.34 -11.76 -3.01
CA PHE A 99 -5.93 -10.44 -2.56
C PHE A 99 -7.12 -9.50 -2.33
N ASN A 100 -8.11 -9.51 -3.24
CA ASN A 100 -9.22 -8.55 -3.20
C ASN A 100 -10.39 -9.03 -2.31
N LEU A 101 -10.52 -10.33 -2.04
CA LEU A 101 -11.66 -10.90 -1.29
C LEU A 101 -11.30 -11.38 0.13
N ASN A 102 -10.14 -10.98 0.67
CA ASN A 102 -9.71 -11.28 2.04
C ASN A 102 -9.79 -12.78 2.43
N GLY A 103 -9.32 -13.67 1.55
CA GLY A 103 -9.13 -15.10 1.87
C GLY A 103 -10.41 -15.94 2.07
N ASN A 104 -11.60 -15.37 1.94
CA ASN A 104 -12.89 -16.08 2.11
C ASN A 104 -13.37 -16.73 0.79
N ILE A 105 -12.45 -17.30 0.03
CA ILE A 105 -12.78 -17.99 -1.21
C ILE A 105 -12.65 -19.48 -0.97
N ASP A 106 -13.79 -20.15 -0.87
CA ASP A 106 -13.82 -21.60 -0.95
C ASP A 106 -13.50 -22.01 -2.39
N ILE A 107 -12.25 -22.41 -2.63
CA ILE A 107 -11.72 -22.79 -3.95
C ILE A 107 -12.55 -23.93 -4.58
N ASN A 108 -13.28 -24.70 -3.76
CA ASN A 108 -14.18 -25.77 -4.22
C ASN A 108 -15.38 -25.25 -5.05
N LEU A 109 -15.69 -23.95 -5.00
CA LEU A 109 -16.73 -23.32 -5.81
C LEU A 109 -16.27 -22.98 -7.24
N LEU A 110 -14.96 -22.85 -7.47
CA LEU A 110 -14.38 -22.54 -8.78
C LEU A 110 -14.04 -23.78 -9.61
N VAL A 111 -14.18 -24.98 -9.03
CA VAL A 111 -13.84 -26.28 -9.66
C VAL A 111 -15.11 -27.09 -9.98
N ARG A 112 -16.31 -26.50 -9.90
CA ARG A 112 -17.52 -27.18 -10.38
C ARG A 112 -17.56 -27.13 -11.91
N GLU A 113 -17.39 -28.33 -12.47
CA GLU A 113 -17.58 -28.72 -13.88
C GLU A 113 -18.83 -28.10 -14.53
#